data_AF-A0A536SN25-F1
#
_entry.id   AF-A0A536SN25-F1
#
_cell.length_a   1.000
_cell.length_b   1.000
_cell.length_c   1.000
_cell.angle_alpha   90.00
_cell.angle_beta   90.00
_cell.angle_gamma   90.00
#
_symmetry.space_group_name_H-M   'P 1'
#
loop_
_entity.id
_entity.type
_entity.pdbx_description
1 polymer ?
#
loop_
_entity_poly.entity_id
_entity_poly.type
_entity_poly.pdbx_seq_one_letter_code
_entity_poly.pdbx_strand_id
1 'polypeptide(L)'
;YPFSRSLTLLLIGELDAGDGYGGKPLPFFKNYYSGGIGSVRGFRNASLGPRDIDNSFLGGNRKVNGSAELLFPVPGSGPADRSMRLGAFIDAGQVYGGSEKLDLSLLRASSGMSFAWNSPIGPMKISVAWPLNNKPGDDIQHVQFTLGYIF
;
A
#
# COMPACT_ATOMS: atom_id res chain seq x y z
N TYR A 1 15.36 -8.74 -4.25
CA TYR A 1 16.49 -9.64 -3.99
C TYR A 1 16.09 -11.08 -4.30
N PRO A 2 16.70 -11.75 -5.29
CA PRO A 2 16.42 -13.15 -5.60
C PRO A 2 17.21 -14.07 -4.64
N PHE A 3 16.53 -14.75 -3.73
CA PHE A 3 17.16 -15.74 -2.84
C PHE A 3 17.46 -17.06 -3.59
N SER A 4 16.66 -17.38 -4.60
CA SER A 4 16.84 -18.53 -5.47
C SER A 4 16.26 -18.25 -6.86
N ARG A 5 16.33 -19.23 -7.78
CA ARG A 5 15.70 -19.11 -9.11
C ARG A 5 14.16 -19.01 -9.04
N SER A 6 13.56 -19.40 -7.92
CA SER A 6 12.11 -19.42 -7.70
C SER A 6 11.63 -18.42 -6.65
N LEU A 7 12.48 -18.03 -5.69
CA LEU A 7 12.11 -17.17 -4.57
C LEU A 7 12.67 -15.77 -4.75
N THR A 8 11.79 -14.77 -4.79
CA THR A 8 12.18 -13.36 -4.92
C THR A 8 11.57 -12.54 -3.81
N LEU A 9 12.39 -11.83 -3.05
CA LEU A 9 11.94 -10.79 -2.12
C LEU A 9 11.84 -9.45 -2.85
N LEU A 10 10.69 -8.82 -2.78
CA LEU A 10 10.43 -7.45 -3.21
C LEU A 10 10.36 -6.57 -1.97
N LEU A 11 11.14 -5.50 -1.96
CA LEU A 11 11.10 -4.47 -0.93
C LEU A 11 10.77 -3.14 -1.61
N ILE A 12 9.75 -2.45 -1.10
CA ILE A 12 9.34 -1.13 -1.56
C ILE A 12 9.33 -0.21 -0.35
N GLY A 13 9.94 0.96 -0.48
CA GLY A 13 9.88 2.03 0.49
C GLY A 13 9.54 3.32 -0.22
N GLU A 14 8.61 4.09 0.35
CA GLU A 14 8.15 5.36 -0.19
C GLU A 14 8.18 6.40 0.94
N LEU A 15 8.81 7.54 0.68
CA LEU A 15 8.88 8.67 1.59
C LEU A 15 8.53 9.92 0.80
N ASP A 16 7.43 10.55 1.18
CA ASP A 16 6.96 11.78 0.55
C ASP A 16 6.84 12.89 1.58
N ALA A 17 7.27 14.08 1.20
CA ALA A 17 7.13 15.28 2.01
C ALA A 17 6.94 16.49 1.10
N GLY A 18 5.97 17.32 1.44
CA GLY A 18 5.66 18.56 0.76
C GLY A 18 5.37 19.66 1.77
N ASP A 19 5.67 20.90 1.40
CA ASP A 19 5.29 22.06 2.18
C ASP A 19 4.95 23.21 1.24
N GLY A 20 4.18 24.18 1.74
CA GLY A 20 3.92 25.41 1.01
C GLY A 20 5.05 26.42 1.19
N TYR A 21 5.11 27.39 0.27
CA TYR A 21 6.11 28.46 0.28
C TYR A 21 5.46 29.83 0.52
N GLY A 22 6.25 30.78 1.04
CA GLY A 22 5.78 32.15 1.27
C GLY A 22 4.73 32.27 2.38
N GLY A 23 4.84 31.45 3.43
CA GLY A 23 3.92 31.46 4.58
C GLY A 23 2.55 30.84 4.31
N LYS A 24 2.35 30.23 3.13
CA LYS A 24 1.12 29.52 2.79
C LYS A 24 1.30 28.03 3.05
N PRO A 25 0.29 27.31 3.56
CA PRO A 25 0.34 25.86 3.69
C PRO A 25 0.26 25.18 2.31
N LEU A 26 0.65 23.90 2.26
CA LEU A 26 0.42 23.05 1.09
C LEU A 26 -1.10 22.93 0.84
N PRO A 27 -1.60 23.17 -0.39
CA PRO A 27 -3.02 22.99 -0.68
C PRO A 27 -3.48 21.54 -0.47
N PHE A 28 -4.64 21.34 0.14
CA PHE A 28 -5.13 20.00 0.54
C PHE A 28 -5.25 19.01 -0.63
N PHE A 29 -5.56 19.48 -1.85
CA PHE A 29 -5.62 18.64 -3.05
C PHE A 29 -4.24 18.16 -3.56
N LYS A 30 -3.15 18.62 -2.92
CA LYS A 30 -1.78 18.13 -3.12
C LYS A 30 -1.30 17.24 -1.97
N ASN A 31 -2.18 16.92 -1.01
CA ASN A 31 -1.83 16.01 0.07
C ASN A 31 -1.53 14.61 -0.47
N TYR A 32 -0.69 13.90 0.28
CA TYR A 32 -0.42 12.50 0.08
C TYR A 32 -1.46 11.65 0.82
N TYR A 33 -1.73 10.48 0.26
CA TYR A 33 -2.70 9.53 0.78
C TYR A 33 -2.09 8.13 0.86
N SER A 34 -2.60 7.32 1.79
CA SER A 34 -2.19 5.92 1.97
C SER A 34 -3.42 5.06 2.29
N GLY A 35 -3.25 3.75 2.21
CA GLY A 35 -4.31 2.75 2.14
C GLY A 35 -4.60 2.35 0.69
N GLY A 36 -4.75 1.05 0.44
CA GLY A 36 -5.01 0.49 -0.88
C GLY A 36 -3.84 -0.29 -1.49
N ILE A 37 -4.03 -0.75 -2.73
CA ILE A 37 -3.12 -1.68 -3.43
C ILE A 37 -1.70 -1.12 -3.64
N GLY A 38 -1.57 0.21 -3.75
CA GLY A 38 -0.28 0.89 -3.95
C GLY A 38 0.44 1.31 -2.66
N SER A 39 -0.11 1.00 -1.49
CA SER A 39 0.47 1.44 -0.20
C SER A 39 0.30 0.37 0.88
N VAL A 40 -0.71 0.50 1.74
CA VAL A 40 -1.03 -0.47 2.79
C VAL A 40 -2.29 -1.23 2.37
N ARG A 41 -2.10 -2.44 1.83
CA ARG A 41 -3.22 -3.30 1.41
C ARG A 41 -4.08 -3.67 2.62
N GLY A 42 -5.36 -3.97 2.40
CA GLY A 42 -6.28 -4.29 3.50
C GLY A 42 -6.98 -3.08 4.11
N PHE A 43 -6.48 -1.87 3.85
CA PHE A 43 -7.19 -0.62 4.11
C PHE A 43 -7.78 -0.08 2.81
N ARG A 44 -8.94 0.58 2.91
CA ARG A 44 -9.60 1.23 1.78
C ARG A 44 -8.67 2.25 1.12
N ASN A 45 -8.81 2.44 -0.19
CA ASN A 45 -7.98 3.40 -0.92
C ASN A 45 -8.06 4.80 -0.29
N ALA A 46 -6.89 5.41 -0.07
CA ALA A 46 -6.75 6.75 0.51
C ALA A 46 -7.42 6.93 1.89
N SER A 47 -7.63 5.86 2.67
CA SER A 47 -8.31 5.94 3.97
C SER A 47 -7.41 6.16 5.17
N LEU A 48 -6.08 6.11 5.01
CA LEU A 48 -5.15 6.30 6.10
C LEU A 48 -4.72 7.77 6.22
N GLY A 49 -4.76 8.28 7.45
CA GLY A 49 -4.28 9.62 7.80
C GLY A 49 -5.32 10.45 8.57
N PRO A 50 -5.04 11.75 8.73
CA PRO A 50 -5.97 12.69 9.33
C PRO A 50 -7.32 12.73 8.61
N ARG A 51 -8.37 12.91 9.40
CA ARG A 51 -9.75 13.08 8.94
C ARG A 51 -10.25 14.48 9.28
N ASP A 52 -11.14 15.01 8.45
CA ASP A 52 -11.83 16.27 8.72
C ASP A 52 -13.02 16.06 9.67
N ILE A 53 -13.64 17.16 10.11
CA ILE A 53 -14.78 17.17 11.03
C ILE A 53 -16.02 16.45 10.46
N ASP A 54 -16.12 16.36 9.14
CA ASP A 54 -17.16 15.64 8.40
C ASP A 54 -16.80 14.17 8.15
N ASN A 55 -15.70 13.68 8.74
CA ASN A 55 -15.17 12.33 8.61
C ASN A 55 -14.57 12.01 7.21
N SER A 56 -14.33 13.01 6.37
CA SER A 56 -13.61 12.85 5.10
C SER A 56 -12.10 12.69 5.31
N PHE A 57 -11.41 12.02 4.37
CA PHE A 57 -9.97 11.82 4.44
C PHE A 57 -9.23 13.05 3.91
N LEU A 58 -8.52 13.74 4.79
CA LEU A 58 -7.72 14.91 4.40
C LEU A 58 -6.40 14.51 3.75
N GLY A 59 -5.87 13.34 4.10
CA GLY A 59 -4.48 12.99 3.81
C GLY A 59 -3.53 13.86 4.62
N GLY A 60 -2.29 14.00 4.15
CA GLY A 60 -1.27 14.78 4.85
C GLY A 60 -0.15 15.25 3.93
N ASN A 61 0.62 16.23 4.38
CA ASN A 61 1.75 16.74 3.61
C ASN A 61 3.00 15.88 3.75
N ARG A 62 2.95 14.80 4.56
CA ARG A 62 4.00 13.79 4.68
C ARG A 62 3.42 12.38 4.67
N LYS A 63 4.13 11.45 4.04
CA LYS A 63 3.75 10.04 3.94
C LYS A 63 4.99 9.16 4.07
N VAL A 64 4.84 8.05 4.77
CA VAL A 64 5.80 6.95 4.77
C VAL A 64 5.05 5.66 4.48
N ASN A 65 5.51 4.90 3.49
CA ASN A 65 5.04 3.55 3.23
C ASN A 65 6.24 2.60 3.12
N GLY A 66 6.05 1.36 3.57
CA GLY A 66 6.99 0.27 3.44
C GLY A 66 6.23 -1.01 3.13
N SER A 67 6.78 -1.82 2.23
CA SER A 67 6.23 -3.12 1.88
C SER A 67 7.35 -4.12 1.68
N ALA A 68 7.16 -5.32 2.22
CA ALA A 68 7.99 -6.47 1.95
C ALA A 68 7.11 -7.60 1.44
N GLU A 69 7.36 -8.07 0.22
CA GLU A 69 6.58 -9.10 -0.45
C GLU A 69 7.49 -10.23 -0.94
N LEU A 70 7.24 -11.43 -0.46
CA LEU A 70 7.93 -12.64 -0.86
C LEU A 70 7.16 -13.29 -2.01
N LEU A 71 7.78 -13.35 -3.18
CA LEU A 71 7.22 -13.90 -4.41
C LEU A 71 7.74 -15.32 -4.66
N PHE A 72 6.84 -16.23 -5.02
CA PHE A 72 7.14 -17.62 -5.32
C PHE A 72 6.27 -18.14 -6.49
N PRO A 73 6.73 -19.17 -7.23
CA PRO A 73 5.97 -19.74 -8.35
C PRO A 73 4.69 -20.43 -7.86
N VAL A 74 3.70 -20.51 -8.74
CA VAL A 74 2.49 -21.29 -8.48
C VAL A 74 2.85 -22.78 -8.47
N PRO A 75 2.43 -23.58 -7.47
CA PRO A 75 2.65 -25.02 -7.47
C PRO A 75 2.17 -25.65 -8.80
N GLY A 76 3.04 -26.41 -9.46
CA GLY A 76 2.74 -27.07 -10.75
C GLY A 76 3.04 -26.27 -12.02
N SER A 77 3.31 -24.96 -11.94
CA SER A 77 3.66 -24.12 -13.13
C SER A 77 5.14 -24.22 -13.56
N GLY A 78 5.98 -24.84 -12.73
CA GLY A 78 7.43 -24.93 -12.93
C GLY A 78 8.16 -23.61 -12.59
N PRO A 79 9.45 -23.65 -12.19
CA PRO A 79 10.17 -22.45 -11.73
C PRO A 79 10.45 -21.40 -12.82
N ALA A 80 10.30 -21.77 -14.09
CA ALA A 80 10.61 -20.92 -15.24
C ALA A 80 9.40 -20.11 -15.73
N ASP A 81 8.19 -20.49 -15.34
CA ASP A 81 6.98 -19.78 -15.74
C ASP A 81 6.85 -18.49 -14.92
N ARG A 82 6.90 -17.36 -15.62
CA ARG A 82 6.78 -16.02 -15.04
C ARG A 82 5.44 -15.37 -15.33
N SER A 83 4.53 -16.09 -16.00
CA SER A 83 3.19 -15.60 -16.35
C SER A 83 2.28 -15.45 -15.13
N MET A 84 2.54 -16.24 -14.08
CA MET A 84 1.79 -16.28 -12.83
C MET A 84 2.74 -16.24 -11.63
N ARG A 85 2.37 -15.52 -10.57
CA ARG A 85 3.12 -15.45 -9.32
C ARG A 85 2.20 -15.40 -8.12
N LEU A 86 2.60 -16.11 -7.07
CA LEU A 86 2.05 -15.94 -5.73
C LEU A 86 2.95 -15.02 -4.93
N GLY A 87 2.37 -14.26 -4.03
CA GLY A 87 3.09 -13.43 -3.07
C GLY A 87 2.52 -13.57 -1.68
N ALA A 88 3.39 -13.45 -0.68
CA ALA A 88 3.02 -13.21 0.71
C ALA A 88 3.66 -11.88 1.13
N PHE A 89 2.89 -10.97 1.71
CA PHE A 89 3.38 -9.62 1.98
C PHE A 89 3.08 -9.15 3.41
N ILE A 90 3.86 -8.16 3.82
CA ILE A 90 3.59 -7.28 4.94
C ILE A 90 3.76 -5.84 4.46
N ASP A 91 2.76 -5.01 4.72
CA ASP A 91 2.77 -3.59 4.41
C ASP A 91 2.66 -2.79 5.69
N ALA A 92 3.28 -1.63 5.72
CA ALA A 92 3.14 -0.65 6.79
C ALA A 92 3.17 0.76 6.23
N GLY A 93 2.39 1.67 6.79
CA GLY A 93 2.39 3.06 6.35
C GLY A 93 1.66 4.01 7.27
N GLN A 94 1.98 5.29 7.11
CA GLN A 94 1.39 6.39 7.86
C GLN A 94 1.39 7.65 7.00
N VAL A 95 0.29 8.38 7.08
CA VAL A 95 0.14 9.73 6.54
C VAL A 95 -0.10 10.66 7.72
N TYR A 96 0.58 11.80 7.72
CA TYR A 96 0.50 12.79 8.79
C TYR A 96 0.72 14.19 8.20
N GLY A 97 0.26 15.23 8.90
CA GLY A 97 0.46 16.57 8.38
C GLY A 97 0.43 17.74 9.36
N GLY A 98 0.75 18.92 8.83
CA GLY A 98 0.86 20.14 9.62
C GLY A 98 2.00 20.05 10.64
N SER A 99 1.69 20.23 11.92
CA SER A 99 2.64 20.12 13.04
C SER A 99 2.80 18.70 13.57
N GLU A 100 2.05 17.73 13.05
CA GLU A 100 2.15 16.33 13.46
C GLU A 100 3.51 15.74 13.08
N LYS A 101 4.03 14.87 13.96
CA LYS A 101 5.25 14.10 13.72
C LYS A 101 4.88 12.66 13.40
N LEU A 102 5.85 11.92 12.86
CA LEU A 102 5.72 10.48 12.75
C LEU A 102 5.48 9.88 14.14
N ASP A 103 4.35 9.20 14.28
CA ASP A 103 3.94 8.52 15.50
C ASP A 103 3.71 7.04 15.20
N LEU A 104 4.60 6.19 15.72
CA LEU A 104 4.54 4.74 15.56
C LEU A 104 3.22 4.15 16.08
N SER A 105 2.52 4.82 16.99
CA SER A 105 1.19 4.41 17.47
C SER A 105 0.12 4.54 16.39
N LEU A 106 0.31 5.46 15.43
CA LEU A 106 -0.62 5.73 14.33
C LEU A 106 -0.22 5.03 13.03
N LEU A 107 0.97 4.44 12.97
CA LEU A 107 1.38 3.55 11.88
C LEU A 107 0.35 2.43 11.70
N ARG A 108 -0.08 2.17 10.47
CA ARG A 108 -0.93 1.02 10.15
C ARG A 108 -0.14 -0.02 9.40
N ALA A 109 -0.40 -1.28 9.75
CA ALA A 109 0.24 -2.43 9.16
C ALA A 109 -0.79 -3.48 8.78
N SER A 110 -0.49 -4.23 7.74
CA SER A 110 -1.28 -5.35 7.28
C SER A 110 -0.37 -6.45 6.75
N SER A 111 -0.90 -7.66 6.69
CA SER A 111 -0.23 -8.78 6.01
C SER A 111 -1.22 -9.52 5.13
N GLY A 112 -0.74 -10.23 4.13
CA GLY A 112 -1.64 -10.87 3.20
C GLY A 112 -0.98 -11.72 2.15
N MET A 113 -1.80 -12.21 1.24
CA MET A 113 -1.39 -12.96 0.06
C MET A 113 -1.81 -12.23 -1.20
N SER A 114 -1.00 -12.36 -2.24
CA SER A 114 -1.25 -11.81 -3.56
C SER A 114 -1.14 -12.89 -4.62
N PHE A 115 -1.89 -12.70 -5.69
CA PHE A 115 -1.79 -13.48 -6.90
C PHE A 115 -1.72 -12.51 -8.08
N ALA A 116 -0.67 -12.61 -8.87
CA ALA A 116 -0.46 -11.80 -10.05
C ALA A 116 -0.39 -12.70 -11.28
N TRP A 117 -1.08 -12.32 -12.36
CA TRP A 117 -1.04 -13.04 -13.61
C TRP A 117 -1.15 -12.08 -14.80
N ASN A 118 -0.52 -12.46 -15.91
CA ASN A 118 -0.68 -11.76 -17.17
C ASN A 118 -1.92 -12.31 -17.88
N SER A 119 -3.02 -11.55 -17.87
CA SER A 119 -4.23 -11.90 -18.60
C SER A 119 -4.15 -11.42 -20.06
N PRO A 120 -5.03 -11.91 -20.96
CA PRO A 120 -5.11 -11.41 -22.34
C PRO A 120 -5.36 -9.89 -22.45
N ILE A 121 -5.97 -9.28 -21.42
CA ILE A 121 -6.28 -7.85 -21.36
C ILE A 121 -5.24 -7.03 -20.58
N GLY A 122 -4.15 -7.67 -20.13
CA GLY A 122 -3.05 -7.03 -19.42
C GLY A 122 -2.74 -7.64 -18.04
N PRO A 123 -1.74 -7.09 -17.33
CA PRO A 123 -1.35 -7.55 -16.00
C PRO A 123 -2.49 -7.34 -14.99
N MET A 124 -2.78 -8.39 -14.23
CA MET A 124 -3.76 -8.37 -13.15
C MET A 124 -3.08 -8.78 -11.83
N LYS A 125 -3.50 -8.15 -10.74
CA LYS A 125 -3.09 -8.52 -9.38
C LYS A 125 -4.30 -8.51 -8.47
N ILE A 126 -4.52 -9.60 -7.75
CA ILE A 126 -5.46 -9.67 -6.64
C ILE A 126 -4.65 -9.80 -5.35
N SER A 127 -5.09 -9.14 -4.30
CA SER A 127 -4.54 -9.27 -2.96
C SER A 127 -5.64 -9.45 -1.93
N VAL A 128 -5.40 -10.35 -0.98
CA VAL A 128 -6.20 -10.51 0.22
C VAL A 128 -5.32 -10.14 1.41
N ALA A 129 -5.76 -9.15 2.18
CA ALA A 129 -5.00 -8.59 3.29
C ALA A 129 -5.80 -8.57 4.58
N TRP A 130 -5.11 -8.78 5.68
CA TRP A 130 -5.60 -8.66 7.05
C TRP A 130 -4.84 -7.54 7.75
N PRO A 131 -5.54 -6.46 8.15
CA PRO A 131 -4.97 -5.44 9.02
C PRO A 131 -4.48 -6.06 10.34
N LEU A 132 -3.28 -5.70 10.76
CA LEU A 132 -2.64 -6.24 11.97
C LEU A 132 -2.90 -5.36 13.21
N ASN A 133 -3.16 -4.07 13.01
CA ASN A 133 -3.31 -3.08 14.08
C ASN A 133 -4.37 -2.01 13.77
N ASN A 134 -5.51 -2.43 13.21
CA ASN A 134 -6.63 -1.53 12.94
C ASN A 134 -7.22 -0.95 14.24
N LYS A 135 -7.72 0.29 14.14
CA LYS A 135 -8.37 1.04 15.22
C LYS A 135 -9.82 1.37 14.85
N PRO A 136 -10.67 1.72 15.83
CA PRO A 136 -11.96 2.32 15.55
C PRO A 136 -11.81 3.53 14.64
N GLY A 137 -12.56 3.55 13.53
CA GLY A 137 -12.43 4.60 12.51
C GLY A 137 -11.43 4.28 11.40
N ASP A 138 -10.83 3.09 11.31
CA ASP A 138 -10.16 2.67 10.09
C ASP A 138 -11.12 1.97 9.13
N ASP A 139 -10.99 2.30 7.85
CA ASP A 139 -11.83 1.69 6.82
C ASP A 139 -11.08 0.52 6.18
N ILE A 140 -11.60 -0.68 6.41
CA ILE A 140 -10.97 -1.95 6.02
C ILE A 140 -11.54 -2.44 4.68
N GLN A 141 -10.65 -2.94 3.83
CA GLN A 141 -10.99 -3.61 2.57
C GLN A 141 -10.07 -4.82 2.37
N HIS A 142 -10.53 -6.00 2.77
CA HIS A 142 -9.72 -7.21 2.75
C HIS A 142 -9.30 -7.65 1.34
N VAL A 143 -10.23 -7.61 0.39
CA VAL A 143 -9.97 -8.06 -1.00
C VAL A 143 -9.83 -6.84 -1.88
N GLN A 144 -8.70 -6.76 -2.58
CA GLN A 144 -8.38 -5.67 -3.47
C GLN A 144 -7.80 -6.24 -4.77
N PHE A 145 -8.14 -5.62 -5.90
CA PHE A 145 -7.67 -6.07 -7.20
C PHE A 145 -7.37 -4.89 -8.13
N THR A 146 -6.42 -5.08 -9.02
CA THR A 146 -6.06 -4.12 -10.07
C THR A 146 -6.14 -4.80 -11.42
N LEU A 147 -6.82 -4.15 -12.37
CA LEU A 147 -6.88 -4.54 -13.77
C LEU A 147 -6.13 -3.52 -14.60
N GLY A 148 -4.94 -3.90 -15.09
CA GLY A 148 -4.12 -3.02 -15.92
C GLY A 148 -3.58 -1.78 -15.19
N TYR A 149 -2.72 -1.04 -15.88
CA TYR A 149 -2.31 0.30 -15.46
C TYR A 149 -3.31 1.31 -16.03
N ILE A 150 -4.02 2.03 -15.17
CA ILE A 150 -4.54 3.36 -15.51
C ILE A 150 -3.48 4.35 -15.04
N PHE A 151 -2.84 4.98 -16.02
CA PHE A 151 -1.83 6.03 -15.83
C PHE A 151 -2.45 7.28 -15.20
#